data_AF-A0A5K1FBS2-F1
#
_entry.id   AF-A0A5K1FBS2-F1
#
_cell.length_a   1.000
_cell.length_b   1.000
_cell.length_c   1.000
_cell.angle_alpha   90.00
_cell.angle_beta   90.00
_cell.angle_gamma   90.00
#
_symmetry.space_group_name_H-M   'P 1'
#
loop_
_entity.id
_entity.type
_entity.pdbx_description
1 polymer ?
#
loop_
_entity_poly.entity_id
_entity_poly.type
_entity_poly.pdbx_seq_one_letter_code
_entity_poly.pdbx_strand_id
1 'polypeptide(L)' 'MDRAKEAIRDNMKGKKKLYMFIWKIIDERWSGQLHRPLHAAAYYLNPAIRYLPTFKKDREV' A
#
# COMPACT_ATOMS: atom_id res chain seq x y z
N MET A 1 -2.27 0.39 -1.56
CA MET A 1 -1.75 0.18 -0.17
C MET A 1 -2.47 -0.94 0.61
N ASP A 2 -3.54 -1.47 0.05
CA ASP A 2 -4.48 -2.35 0.76
C ASP A 2 -3.88 -3.66 1.27
N ARG A 3 -2.99 -4.31 0.50
CA ARG A 3 -2.39 -5.59 0.91
C ARG A 3 -1.62 -5.49 2.24
N ALA A 4 -0.94 -4.36 2.47
CA ALA A 4 -0.22 -4.12 3.73
C ALA A 4 -1.19 -3.89 4.89
N LYS A 5 -2.26 -3.11 4.65
CA LYS A 5 -3.32 -2.88 5.64
C LYS A 5 -4.03 -4.18 6.03
N GLU A 6 -4.38 -5.02 5.06
CA GLU A 6 -4.98 -6.35 5.27
C GLU A 6 -4.07 -7.26 6.09
N ALA A 7 -2.78 -7.35 5.77
CA ALA A 7 -1.83 -8.14 6.55
C ALA A 7 -1.75 -7.67 8.01
N ILE A 8 -1.80 -6.36 8.27
CA ILE A 8 -1.85 -5.80 9.63
C ILE A 8 -3.15 -6.21 10.34
N ARG A 9 -4.30 -6.13 9.66
CA ARG A 9 -5.60 -6.55 10.22
C ARG A 9 -5.55 -8.02 10.60
N ASP A 10 -5.04 -8.87 9.72
CA ASP A 10 -5.01 -10.32 9.89
C ASP A 10 -4.04 -10.70 11.03
N ASN A 11 -2.87 -10.07 11.12
CA ASN A 11 -1.94 -10.22 12.26
C ASN A 11 -2.56 -9.77 13.59
N MET A 12 -3.41 -8.73 13.57
CA MET A 12 -4.14 -8.26 14.74
C MET A 12 -5.42 -9.05 15.02
N LYS A 13 -5.64 -10.19 14.33
CA LYS A 13 -6.83 -11.05 14.46
C LYS A 13 -8.14 -10.28 14.30
N GLY A 14 -8.18 -9.28 13.42
CA GLY A 14 -9.37 -8.45 13.21
C GLY A 14 -9.73 -7.53 14.39
N LYS A 15 -8.86 -7.35 15.39
CA LYS A 15 -9.10 -6.44 16.52
C LYS A 15 -9.01 -4.98 16.08
N LYS A 16 -10.15 -4.44 15.62
CA LYS A 16 -10.28 -3.07 15.04
C LYS A 16 -9.61 -1.97 15.85
N LYS A 17 -9.76 -1.99 17.18
CA LYS A 17 -9.14 -0.99 18.07
C LYS A 17 -7.60 -0.95 17.96
N LEU A 18 -6.95 -2.06 17.63
CA LEU A 18 -5.49 -2.17 17.54
C LEU A 18 -4.96 -1.71 16.18
N TYR A 19 -5.55 -2.18 15.08
CA TYR A 19 -5.01 -1.87 13.75
C TYR A 19 -5.50 -0.55 13.18
N MET A 20 -6.63 0.00 13.63
CA MET A 20 -7.21 1.22 13.07
C MET A 20 -6.32 2.45 13.31
N PHE A 21 -5.66 2.54 14.47
CA PHE A 21 -4.68 3.60 14.73
C PHE A 21 -3.43 3.45 13.86
N ILE A 22 -2.97 2.22 13.65
CA ILE A 22 -1.82 1.92 12.78
C ILE A 22 -2.14 2.29 11.33
N TRP A 23 -3.32 1.92 10.83
CA TRP A 23 -3.78 2.30 9.49
C TRP A 23 -3.83 3.82 9.31
N LYS A 24 -4.30 4.56 10.32
CA LYS A 24 -4.35 6.03 10.27
C LYS A 24 -2.95 6.65 10.11
N ILE A 25 -1.97 6.21 10.90
CA ILE A 25 -0.57 6.67 10.78
C ILE A 25 -0.02 6.35 9.39
N ILE A 26 -0.31 5.16 8.89
CA ILE A 26 0.12 4.73 7.56
C ILE A 26 -0.50 5.62 6.48
N ASP A 27 -1.79 5.95 6.59
CA ASP A 27 -2.50 6.80 5.63
C ASP A 27 -1.98 8.24 5.62
N GLU A 28 -1.68 8.81 6.79
CA GLU A 28 -1.08 10.12 6.91
C GLU A 28 0.32 10.16 6.26
N ARG A 29 1.14 9.13 6.50
CA ARG A 29 2.48 9.01 5.88
C ARG A 29 2.39 8.74 4.38
N TRP A 30 1.45 7.91 3.96
CA TRP A 30 1.24 7.60 2.54
C TRP A 30 0.87 8.87 1.78
N SER A 31 -0.14 9.60 2.26
CA SER A 31 -0.60 10.84 1.62
C SER A 31 0.45 11.94 1.64
N GLY A 32 1.23 12.05 2.74
CA GLY A 32 2.20 13.13 2.90
C GLY A 32 3.58 12.90 2.25
N GLN A 33 4.01 11.65 2.08
CA GLN A 33 5.38 11.34 1.65
C GLN A 33 5.49 10.34 0.49
N LEU A 34 4.69 9.27 0.49
CA LEU A 34 4.85 8.16 -0.47
C LEU A 34 3.95 8.27 -1.69
N HIS A 35 2.81 8.97 -1.59
CA HIS A 35 1.92 9.30 -2.71
C HIS A 35 2.47 10.48 -3.52
N ARG A 36 3.73 10.37 -3.94
CA ARG A 36 4.36 11.28 -4.88
C ARG A 36 4.32 10.66 -6.28
N PRO A 37 4.10 11.46 -7.34
CA PRO A 37 4.13 11.00 -8.73
C PRO A 37 5.39 10.19 -9.08
N LEU A 38 6.50 10.45 -8.39
CA LEU A 38 7.75 9.73 -8.56
C LEU A 38 7.66 8.25 -8.15
N HIS A 39 6.97 7.93 -7.05
CA HIS A 39 6.82 6.55 -6.58
C HIS A 39 5.88 5.77 -7.51
N ALA A 40 4.79 6.41 -7.93
CA ALA A 40 3.87 5.91 -8.95
C ALA A 40 4.58 5.62 -10.28
N ALA A 41 5.35 6.59 -10.79
CA ALA A 41 6.11 6.45 -12.02
C ALA A 41 7.17 5.35 -11.90
N ALA A 42 7.91 5.29 -10.79
CA ALA A 42 8.92 4.25 -10.57
C ALA A 42 8.30 2.86 -10.52
N TYR A 43 7.15 2.68 -9.86
CA TYR A 43 6.42 1.42 -9.86
C TYR A 43 5.92 1.04 -11.26
N TYR A 44 5.32 1.98 -11.99
CA TYR A 44 4.78 1.74 -13.33
C TYR A 44 5.87 1.40 -14.36
N LEU A 45 7.01 2.08 -14.28
CA LEU A 45 8.12 1.95 -15.23
C LEU A 45 9.09 0.81 -14.89
N ASN A 46 9.01 0.20 -13.71
CA ASN A 46 9.90 -0.90 -13.33
C ASN A 46 9.53 -2.19 -14.11
N PRO A 47 10.36 -2.66 -15.06
CA PRO A 47 10.07 -3.83 -15.88
C PRO A 47 9.96 -5.12 -15.06
N ALA A 48 10.76 -5.23 -13.98
CA ALA A 48 10.75 -6.38 -13.08
C ALA A 48 9.42 -6.53 -12.32
N ILE A 49 8.62 -5.46 -12.28
CA ILE A 49 7.28 -5.47 -11.68
C ILE A 49 6.21 -5.51 -12.78
N ARG A 50 6.37 -4.69 -13.83
CA ARG A 50 5.37 -4.47 -14.88
C ARG A 50 5.06 -5.71 -15.71
N TYR A 51 6.04 -6.60 -15.91
CA TYR A 51 5.88 -7.80 -16.73
C TYR A 51 5.64 -9.08 -15.91
N LEU A 52 5.44 -8.97 -14.59
CA LEU A 52 5.11 -10.13 -13.77
C LEU A 52 3.71 -10.65 -14.10
N PRO A 53 3.48 -11.97 -14.12
CA PRO A 53 2.14 -12.55 -14.31
C PRO A 53 1.13 -12.09 -13.25
N THR A 54 1.63 -11.73 -12.07
CA THR A 54 0.84 -11.24 -10.94
C THR A 54 0.61 -9.73 -10.96
N PHE A 55 1.08 -9.02 -12.00
CA PHE A 55 0.92 -7.59 -12.10
C PHE A 55 -0.57 -7.24 -12.15
N LYS A 56 -0.99 -6.37 -11.24
CA LYS A 56 -2.31 -5.75 -11.26
C LYS A 56 -2.10 -4.26 -11.45
N LYS A 57 -2.87 -3.67 -12.35
CA LYS A 57 -2.95 -2.21 -12.49
C LYS A 57 -3.66 -1.68 -11.25
N ASP A 58 -2.87 -1.41 -10.23
CA ASP A 58 -3.33 -0.80 -8.99
C ASP A 58 -3.77 0.64 -9.30
N ARG A 59 -4.94 1.05 -8.81
CA ARG A 59 -5.51 2.39 -9.06
C ARG A 59 -5.02 3.41 -8.03
N GLU A 60 -4.38 2.94 -6.96
CA GLU A 60 -3.88 3.77 -5.86
C GLU A 60 -2.42 4.22 -6.02
N VAL A 61 -1.79 3.88 -7.15
CA VAL A 61 -0.46 4.35 -7.56
C VAL A 61 -0.55 5.10 -8.87
#